data_AF-A0A7W9HM67-F1
#
_entry.id   AF-A0A7W9HM67-F1
#
_cell.length_a   1.000
_cell.length_b   1.000
_cell.length_c   1.000
_cell.angle_alpha   90.00
_cell.angle_beta   90.00
_cell.angle_gamma   90.00
#
_symmetry.space_group_name_H-M   'P 1'
#
loop_
_entity.id
_entity.type
_entity.pdbx_description
1 polymer ?
#
loop_
_entity_poly.entity_id
_entity_poly.type
_entity_poly.pdbx_seq_one_letter_code
_entity_poly.pdbx_strand_id
1 'polypeptide(L)'
;MPVTAGGAHAVLAIAADRAAGIESAWRLVRGALTGPTRSTDHDAVLLIHPPSDRFPVRLTEAVHRHNDSAPAPIRLRVVVADEVPEALAVLDSDAFRSAHAASTKPVLIAMTDDYFRVHPIDGPERHRTVRVPGLAEPVWLLDARVPDQEALFHALMAMPSMRTEADRRLVLDLLPPAIAGAVPHHPVAALHVHGLLQTCLEYEHGLTALSHALHTVEGEGSTLMNRIDTLLRTEG
;
A
#
# COMPACT_ATOMS: atom_id res chain seq x y z
N MET A 1 11.31 23.91 -31.99
CA MET A 1 11.64 23.00 -30.88
C MET A 1 10.37 22.30 -30.48
N PRO A 2 10.24 20.96 -30.55
CA PRO A 2 9.08 20.30 -30.01
C PRO A 2 9.28 20.16 -28.51
N VAL A 3 8.33 20.70 -27.73
CA VAL A 3 8.13 20.30 -26.34
C VAL A 3 7.67 18.84 -26.42
N THR A 4 8.58 17.91 -26.17
CA THR A 4 8.22 16.51 -25.98
C THR A 4 7.27 16.47 -24.79
N ALA A 5 6.07 15.93 -25.01
CA ALA A 5 5.10 15.66 -23.97
C ALA A 5 5.81 14.92 -22.82
N GLY A 6 6.09 15.64 -21.74
CA GLY A 6 6.65 15.10 -20.51
C GLY A 6 5.59 14.21 -19.89
N GLY A 7 5.60 12.93 -20.27
CA GLY A 7 4.90 11.92 -19.51
C GLY A 7 5.51 11.91 -18.11
N ALA A 8 4.68 11.93 -17.08
CA ALA A 8 5.14 11.76 -15.71
C ALA A 8 5.94 10.44 -15.63
N HIS A 9 7.25 10.56 -15.41
CA HIS A 9 8.14 9.43 -15.24
C HIS A 9 8.45 9.32 -13.75
N ALA A 10 8.39 8.09 -13.23
CA ALA A 10 8.80 7.83 -11.86
C ALA A 10 9.97 6.86 -11.89
N VAL A 11 10.97 7.09 -11.05
CA VAL A 11 12.07 6.17 -10.83
C VAL A 11 11.87 5.46 -9.52
N LEU A 12 12.06 4.14 -9.54
CA LEU A 12 12.00 3.28 -8.37
C LEU A 12 13.35 2.63 -8.11
N ALA A 13 14.08 3.09 -7.09
CA ALA A 13 15.31 2.44 -6.66
C ALA A 13 15.03 1.52 -5.47
N ILE A 14 15.56 0.28 -5.48
CA ILE A 14 15.30 -0.68 -4.42
C ILE A 14 16.58 -1.27 -3.85
N ALA A 15 16.59 -1.52 -2.54
CA ALA A 15 17.63 -2.30 -1.89
C ALA A 15 17.00 -3.29 -0.90
N ALA A 16 17.54 -4.51 -0.87
CA ALA A 16 17.23 -5.51 0.14
C ALA A 16 18.37 -5.60 1.17
N ASP A 17 18.06 -5.90 2.43
CA ASP A 17 19.09 -6.07 3.49
C ASP A 17 20.09 -7.19 3.19
N ARG A 18 19.71 -8.16 2.37
CA ARG A 18 20.58 -9.25 1.90
C ARG A 18 20.66 -9.25 0.39
N ALA A 19 21.89 -9.28 -0.14
CA ALA A 19 22.14 -9.37 -1.58
C ALA A 19 21.44 -10.58 -2.23
N ALA A 20 21.41 -11.73 -1.55
CA ALA A 20 20.72 -12.93 -2.04
C ALA A 20 19.18 -12.77 -2.15
N GLY A 21 18.60 -11.73 -1.52
CA GLY A 21 17.17 -11.43 -1.57
C GLY A 21 16.75 -10.50 -2.70
N ILE A 22 17.70 -9.95 -3.48
CA ILE A 22 17.38 -8.87 -4.45
C ILE A 22 16.47 -9.35 -5.60
N GLU A 23 16.63 -10.58 -6.08
CA GLU A 23 15.74 -11.15 -7.11
C GLU A 23 14.30 -11.33 -6.63
N SER A 24 14.15 -11.79 -5.38
CA SER A 24 12.83 -11.89 -4.74
C SER A 24 12.23 -10.51 -4.50
N ALA A 25 13.04 -9.54 -4.07
CA ALA A 25 12.62 -8.15 -3.92
C ALA A 25 12.10 -7.57 -5.24
N TRP A 26 12.84 -7.76 -6.33
CA TRP A 26 12.42 -7.33 -7.67
C TRP A 26 11.10 -7.95 -8.09
N ARG A 27 10.92 -9.24 -7.84
CA ARG A 27 9.67 -9.94 -8.17
C ARG A 27 8.48 -9.36 -7.40
N LEU A 28 8.66 -9.11 -6.10
CA LEU A 28 7.62 -8.53 -5.24
C LEU A 28 7.26 -7.11 -5.69
N VAL A 29 8.26 -6.28 -5.96
CA VAL A 29 8.09 -4.92 -6.46
C VAL A 29 7.36 -4.89 -7.80
N ARG A 30 7.79 -5.71 -8.77
CA ARG A 30 7.10 -5.81 -10.07
C ARG A 30 5.66 -6.30 -9.94
N GLY A 31 5.40 -7.23 -9.02
CA GLY A 31 4.03 -7.70 -8.75
C GLY A 31 3.14 -6.65 -8.08
N ALA A 32 3.72 -5.70 -7.34
CA ALA A 32 2.99 -4.61 -6.70
C ALA A 32 2.68 -3.43 -7.64
N LEU A 33 3.46 -3.27 -8.71
CA LEU A 33 3.28 -2.21 -9.69
C LEU A 33 2.11 -2.49 -10.64
N THR A 34 1.37 -1.43 -10.99
CA THR A 34 0.36 -1.47 -12.05
C THR A 34 0.93 -0.85 -13.33
N GLY A 35 0.82 -1.56 -14.44
CA GLY A 35 1.24 -1.05 -15.76
C GLY A 35 2.66 -1.44 -16.20
N PRO A 36 3.11 -0.91 -17.35
CA PRO A 36 4.36 -1.32 -17.98
C PRO A 36 5.58 -0.77 -17.23
N THR A 37 6.58 -1.62 -17.01
CA THR A 37 7.84 -1.28 -16.34
C THR A 37 9.02 -1.48 -17.28
N ARG A 38 10.09 -0.69 -17.12
CA ARG A 38 11.37 -0.90 -17.82
C ARG A 38 12.48 -1.09 -16.79
N SER A 39 13.18 -2.22 -16.87
CA SER A 39 14.41 -2.41 -16.10
C SER A 39 15.50 -1.51 -16.67
N THR A 40 16.31 -0.92 -15.80
CA THR A 40 17.60 -0.33 -16.20
C THR A 40 18.72 -1.31 -15.85
N ASP A 41 19.94 -1.04 -16.33
CA ASP A 41 21.14 -1.81 -15.98
C ASP A 41 21.60 -1.56 -14.53
N HIS A 42 20.98 -0.62 -13.82
CA HIS A 42 21.31 -0.26 -12.45
C HIS A 42 20.34 -0.98 -11.50
N ASP A 43 20.65 -1.09 -10.20
CA ASP A 43 19.75 -1.62 -9.16
C ASP A 43 18.45 -0.77 -8.96
N ALA A 44 18.05 -0.01 -9.97
CA ALA A 44 16.85 0.78 -10.09
C ALA A 44 15.97 0.33 -11.27
N VAL A 45 14.66 0.34 -11.07
CA VAL A 45 13.64 0.16 -12.10
C VAL A 45 13.07 1.51 -12.48
N LEU A 46 13.03 1.77 -13.78
CA LEU A 46 12.39 2.95 -14.32
C LEU A 46 10.91 2.63 -14.56
N LEU A 47 10.03 3.39 -13.91
CA LEU A 47 8.60 3.30 -14.15
C LEU A 47 8.25 4.27 -15.27
N ILE A 48 7.48 3.77 -16.22
CA ILE A 48 7.00 4.60 -17.33
C ILE A 48 5.93 5.57 -16.83
N HIS A 49 5.25 5.22 -15.73
CA HIS A 49 4.18 5.97 -15.07
C HIS A 49 4.39 6.00 -13.55
N PRO A 50 3.87 7.02 -12.85
CA PRO A 50 3.86 7.03 -11.39
C PRO A 50 3.15 5.77 -10.85
N PRO A 51 3.68 5.13 -9.80
CA PRO A 51 2.99 4.02 -9.15
C PRO A 51 1.63 4.47 -8.61
N SER A 52 0.62 3.59 -8.68
CA SER A 52 -0.71 3.85 -8.10
C SER A 52 -0.62 4.13 -6.60
N ASP A 53 -1.61 4.83 -6.02
CA ASP A 53 -1.68 5.12 -4.58
C ASP A 53 -1.68 3.86 -3.69
N ARG A 54 -2.07 2.71 -4.25
CA ARG A 54 -2.04 1.40 -3.56
C ARG A 54 -0.70 0.66 -3.65
N PHE A 55 0.24 1.11 -4.48
CA PHE A 55 1.55 0.47 -4.62
C PHE A 55 2.25 0.26 -3.26
N PRO A 56 2.31 1.27 -2.37
CA PRO A 56 2.90 1.11 -1.04
C PRO A 56 2.29 -0.06 -0.26
N VAL A 57 0.95 -0.11 -0.19
CA VAL A 57 0.21 -1.15 0.54
C VAL A 57 0.44 -2.52 -0.08
N ARG A 58 0.30 -2.63 -1.42
CA ARG A 58 0.49 -3.90 -2.14
C ARG A 58 1.90 -4.46 -1.99
N LEU A 59 2.91 -3.59 -2.03
CA LEU A 59 4.29 -3.99 -1.82
C LEU A 59 4.47 -4.54 -0.39
N THR A 60 3.97 -3.82 0.61
CA THR A 60 4.08 -4.25 2.00
C THR A 60 3.34 -5.56 2.24
N GLU A 61 2.14 -5.75 1.71
CA GLU A 61 1.39 -7.02 1.77
C GLU A 61 2.14 -8.17 1.09
N ALA A 62 2.69 -7.93 -0.11
CA ALA A 62 3.44 -8.95 -0.83
C ALA A 62 4.69 -9.39 -0.05
N VAL A 63 5.38 -8.45 0.61
CA VAL A 63 6.55 -8.75 1.44
C VAL A 63 6.17 -9.49 2.72
N HIS A 64 5.07 -9.12 3.39
CA HIS A 64 4.57 -9.89 4.56
C HIS A 64 4.26 -11.33 4.16
N ARG A 65 3.45 -11.53 3.11
CA ARG A 65 3.11 -12.87 2.61
C ARG A 65 4.34 -13.69 2.23
N HIS A 66 5.35 -13.05 1.64
CA HIS A 66 6.63 -13.70 1.38
C HIS A 66 7.31 -14.12 2.68
N ASN A 67 7.42 -13.21 3.66
CA ASN A 67 8.11 -13.47 4.92
C ASN A 67 7.41 -14.53 5.78
N ASP A 68 6.09 -14.67 5.69
CA ASP A 68 5.32 -15.70 6.40
C ASP A 68 5.62 -17.12 5.89
N SER A 69 6.03 -17.24 4.62
CA SER A 69 6.27 -18.52 3.95
C SER A 69 7.74 -18.80 3.67
N ALA A 70 8.62 -17.80 3.81
CA ALA A 70 10.03 -17.90 3.50
C ALA A 70 10.88 -18.19 4.75
N PRO A 71 11.91 -19.05 4.64
CA PRO A 71 12.83 -19.33 5.75
C PRO A 71 13.73 -18.14 6.10
N ALA A 72 13.84 -17.15 5.22
CA ALA A 72 14.63 -15.95 5.41
C ALA A 72 13.78 -14.72 5.05
N PRO A 73 13.37 -13.91 6.04
CA PRO A 73 12.57 -12.72 5.77
C PRO A 73 13.39 -11.69 5.00
N ILE A 74 12.71 -10.99 4.10
CA ILE A 74 13.25 -9.89 3.33
C ILE A 74 12.77 -8.58 3.96
N ARG A 75 13.68 -7.62 4.00
CA ARG A 75 13.39 -6.22 4.32
C ARG A 75 13.83 -5.33 3.16
N LEU A 76 12.97 -4.39 2.79
CA LEU A 76 13.11 -3.57 1.60
C LEU A 76 13.18 -2.08 1.94
N ARG A 77 14.14 -1.42 1.31
CA ARG A 77 14.20 0.03 1.15
C ARG A 77 13.82 0.35 -0.28
N VAL A 78 12.87 1.26 -0.46
CA VAL A 78 12.39 1.68 -1.78
C VAL A 78 12.39 3.19 -1.84
N VAL A 79 12.86 3.76 -2.94
CA VAL A 79 12.81 5.21 -3.19
C VAL A 79 12.01 5.46 -4.47
N VAL A 80 11.10 6.43 -4.40
CA VAL A 80 10.38 7.00 -5.54
C VAL A 80 10.89 8.43 -5.78
N ALA A 81 11.32 8.73 -6.99
CA ALA A 81 11.79 10.07 -7.39
C ALA A 81 11.48 10.34 -8.86
N ASP A 82 11.67 11.58 -9.32
CA ASP A 82 11.57 11.92 -10.74
C ASP A 82 12.84 11.50 -11.53
N GLU A 83 14.01 11.49 -10.87
CA GLU A 83 15.30 11.21 -11.49
C GLU A 83 16.07 10.05 -10.85
N VAL A 84 16.83 9.30 -11.67
CA VAL A 84 17.63 8.14 -11.21
C VAL A 84 18.74 8.53 -10.23
N PRO A 85 19.56 9.57 -10.49
CA PRO A 85 20.62 9.94 -9.56
C PRO A 85 20.08 10.33 -8.18
N GLU A 86 18.93 11.00 -8.14
CA GLU A 86 18.28 11.39 -6.89
C GLU A 86 17.78 10.14 -6.12
N ALA A 87 17.09 9.22 -6.81
CA ALA A 87 16.60 7.99 -6.20
C ALA A 87 17.73 7.16 -5.57
N LEU A 88 18.86 7.02 -6.29
CA LEU A 88 20.04 6.31 -5.79
C LEU A 88 20.71 7.04 -4.61
N ALA A 89 20.83 8.38 -4.68
CA ALA A 89 21.40 9.17 -3.59
C ALA A 89 20.61 9.02 -2.28
N VAL A 90 19.27 9.02 -2.34
CA VAL A 90 18.42 8.74 -1.18
C VAL A 90 18.64 7.30 -0.68
N LEU A 91 18.63 6.32 -1.59
CA LEU A 91 18.71 4.90 -1.27
C LEU A 91 20.02 4.56 -0.54
N ASP A 92 21.11 5.20 -0.98
CA ASP A 92 22.46 5.04 -0.45
C ASP A 92 22.79 5.99 0.71
N SER A 93 21.83 6.75 1.20
CA SER A 93 22.07 7.65 2.34
C SER A 93 22.10 6.93 3.68
N ASP A 94 22.98 7.41 4.58
CA ASP A 94 23.02 6.92 5.97
C ASP A 94 21.74 7.22 6.73
N ALA A 95 21.09 8.35 6.44
CA ALA A 95 19.82 8.73 7.05
C ALA A 95 18.73 7.70 6.75
N PHE A 96 18.59 7.30 5.47
CA PHE A 96 17.58 6.31 5.08
C PHE A 96 17.93 4.89 5.57
N ARG A 97 19.21 4.50 5.51
CA ARG A 97 19.68 3.24 6.14
C ARG A 97 19.37 3.18 7.63
N SER A 98 19.64 4.27 8.37
CA SER A 98 19.39 4.34 9.81
C SER A 98 17.89 4.30 10.12
N ALA A 99 17.08 5.03 9.34
CA ALA A 99 15.62 4.99 9.46
C ALA A 99 15.05 3.58 9.21
N HIS A 100 15.58 2.87 8.21
CA HIS A 100 15.22 1.48 7.93
C HIS A 100 15.65 0.53 9.06
N ALA A 101 16.89 0.65 9.55
CA ALA A 101 17.41 -0.16 10.64
C ALA A 101 16.60 0.01 11.94
N ALA A 102 16.13 1.24 12.23
CA ALA A 102 15.28 1.54 13.39
C ALA A 102 13.81 1.14 13.21
N SER A 103 13.36 0.94 11.96
CA SER A 103 12.00 0.48 11.68
C SER A 103 11.87 -1.01 12.01
N THR A 104 10.71 -1.42 12.50
CA THR A 104 10.33 -2.85 12.58
C THR A 104 9.63 -3.34 11.31
N LYS A 105 9.25 -2.41 10.43
CA LYS A 105 8.50 -2.72 9.21
C LYS A 105 9.41 -3.40 8.18
N PRO A 106 8.89 -4.37 7.41
CA PRO A 106 9.67 -5.06 6.40
C PRO A 106 9.82 -4.23 5.10
N VAL A 107 9.06 -3.14 4.95
CA VAL A 107 9.20 -2.22 3.82
C VAL A 107 9.27 -0.80 4.36
N LEU A 108 10.24 -0.03 3.88
CA LEU A 108 10.31 1.42 4.09
C LEU A 108 10.40 2.10 2.72
N ILE A 109 9.47 3.00 2.46
CA ILE A 109 9.37 3.73 1.19
C ILE A 109 9.73 5.20 1.45
N ALA A 110 10.58 5.74 0.62
CA ALA A 110 10.97 7.14 0.58
C ALA A 110 10.47 7.77 -0.73
N MET A 111 10.04 9.02 -0.67
CA MET A 111 9.63 9.82 -1.83
C MET A 111 10.36 11.16 -1.77
N THR A 112 10.91 11.61 -2.88
CA THR A 112 11.56 12.93 -2.92
C THR A 112 10.50 14.03 -2.83
N ASP A 113 10.87 15.22 -2.34
CA ASP A 113 9.93 16.31 -2.12
C ASP A 113 9.26 16.74 -3.42
N ASP A 114 10.04 16.87 -4.49
CA ASP A 114 9.55 17.24 -5.82
C ASP A 114 8.52 16.23 -6.34
N TYR A 115 8.84 14.94 -6.27
CA TYR A 115 7.89 13.88 -6.65
C TYR A 115 6.60 13.94 -5.82
N PHE A 116 6.72 14.08 -4.49
CA PHE A 116 5.57 14.11 -3.58
C PHE A 116 4.64 15.30 -3.83
N ARG A 117 5.19 16.47 -4.20
CA ARG A 117 4.37 17.66 -4.52
C ARG A 117 3.54 17.49 -5.78
N VAL A 118 4.06 16.77 -6.77
CA VAL A 118 3.35 16.47 -8.02
C VAL A 118 2.36 15.33 -7.84
N HIS A 119 2.71 14.35 -7.01
CA HIS A 119 1.95 13.13 -6.75
C HIS A 119 1.68 12.94 -5.25
N PRO A 120 0.85 13.81 -4.64
CA PRO A 120 0.55 13.70 -3.22
C PRO A 120 -0.20 12.40 -2.95
N ILE A 121 0.28 11.62 -1.98
CA ILE A 121 -0.44 10.46 -1.47
C ILE A 121 -1.38 10.90 -0.36
N ASP A 122 -2.63 10.42 -0.41
CA ASP A 122 -3.63 10.69 0.62
C ASP A 122 -3.19 10.23 2.03
N GLY A 123 -3.51 11.05 3.04
CA GLY A 123 -3.19 10.80 4.45
C GLY A 123 -1.85 11.40 4.87
N PRO A 124 -1.76 12.72 5.10
CA PRO A 124 -0.51 13.39 5.47
C PRO A 124 0.11 12.84 6.76
N GLU A 125 -0.69 12.32 7.68
CA GLU A 125 -0.25 11.64 8.91
C GLU A 125 0.50 10.31 8.68
N ARG A 126 0.48 9.79 7.44
CA ARG A 126 1.21 8.59 7.02
C ARG A 126 2.63 8.90 6.58
N HIS A 127 3.02 10.17 6.61
CA HIS A 127 4.31 10.61 6.14
C HIS A 127 5.11 11.24 7.27
N ARG A 128 6.41 10.97 7.31
CA ARG A 128 7.35 11.72 8.13
C ARG A 128 8.50 12.20 7.26
N THR A 129 8.91 13.45 7.43
CA THR A 129 10.03 14.00 6.67
C THR A 129 11.36 13.64 7.32
N VAL A 130 12.34 13.26 6.51
CA VAL A 130 13.72 12.96 6.93
C VAL A 130 14.67 13.77 6.08
N ARG A 131 15.62 14.46 6.73
CA ARG A 131 16.70 15.13 6.02
C ARG A 131 17.78 14.12 5.63
N VAL A 132 18.07 14.08 4.33
CA VAL A 132 19.13 13.25 3.77
C VAL A 132 20.34 14.15 3.49
N PRO A 133 21.52 13.87 4.07
CA PRO A 133 22.73 14.62 3.75
C PRO A 133 23.03 14.57 2.25
N GLY A 134 23.28 15.73 1.65
CA GLY A 134 23.60 15.86 0.22
C GLY A 134 22.39 16.11 -0.68
N LEU A 135 21.15 16.00 -0.16
CA LEU A 135 19.96 16.47 -0.87
C LEU A 135 19.56 17.86 -0.37
N ALA A 136 19.10 18.70 -1.30
CA ALA A 136 18.66 20.06 -0.99
C ALA A 136 17.37 20.06 -0.16
N GLU A 137 16.46 19.14 -0.49
CA GLU A 137 15.13 19.03 0.11
C GLU A 137 15.02 17.77 0.99
N PRO A 138 14.10 17.77 1.99
CA PRO A 138 13.86 16.60 2.79
C PRO A 138 13.13 15.52 1.98
N VAL A 139 13.27 14.27 2.41
CA VAL A 139 12.60 13.11 1.80
C VAL A 139 11.41 12.72 2.66
N TRP A 140 10.30 12.38 2.03
CA TRP A 140 9.09 11.90 2.69
C TRP A 140 9.19 10.38 2.87
N LEU A 141 9.26 9.93 4.11
CA LEU A 141 9.10 8.52 4.43
C LEU A 141 7.62 8.19 4.51
N LEU A 142 7.20 7.30 3.63
CA LEU A 142 5.85 6.78 3.60
C LEU A 142 5.73 5.55 4.49
N ASP A 143 4.75 5.62 5.38
CA ASP A 143 4.31 4.49 6.17
C ASP A 143 3.15 3.77 5.45
N ALA A 144 3.52 2.74 4.68
CA ALA A 144 2.56 1.87 3.99
C ALA A 144 1.84 0.98 5.02
N ARG A 145 0.80 1.52 5.64
CA ARG A 145 -0.04 0.79 6.61
C ARG A 145 -0.77 -0.34 5.89
N VAL A 146 -0.49 -1.58 6.29
CA VAL A 146 -1.29 -2.74 5.88
C VAL A 146 -2.29 -2.96 7.00
N PRO A 147 -3.60 -2.86 6.75
CA PRO A 147 -4.56 -3.09 7.81
C PRO A 147 -4.47 -4.54 8.30
N ASP A 148 -4.47 -4.75 9.62
CA ASP A 148 -4.67 -6.06 10.24
C ASP A 148 -5.95 -6.72 9.71
N GLN A 149 -5.77 -7.61 8.74
CA GLN A 149 -6.85 -8.28 8.03
C GLN A 149 -7.63 -9.21 8.97
N GLU A 150 -6.96 -9.82 9.96
CA GLU A 150 -7.59 -10.71 10.93
C GLU A 150 -8.46 -9.90 11.90
N ALA A 151 -7.94 -8.81 12.44
CA ALA A 151 -8.71 -7.91 13.30
C ALA A 151 -9.89 -7.28 12.56
N LEU A 152 -9.69 -6.86 11.29
CA LEU A 152 -10.77 -6.36 10.44
C LEU A 152 -11.83 -7.44 10.18
N PHE A 153 -11.41 -8.65 9.83
CA PHE A 153 -12.33 -9.77 9.62
C PHE A 153 -13.19 -10.04 10.86
N HIS A 154 -12.57 -10.11 12.04
CA HIS A 154 -13.31 -10.30 13.30
C HIS A 154 -14.24 -9.14 13.64
N ALA A 155 -13.81 -7.90 13.36
CA ALA A 155 -14.65 -6.73 13.55
C ALA A 155 -15.86 -6.74 12.60
N LEU A 156 -15.67 -7.08 11.32
CA LEU A 156 -16.74 -7.26 10.34
C LEU A 156 -17.70 -8.36 10.76
N MET A 157 -17.19 -9.52 11.20
CA MET A 157 -18.03 -10.63 11.67
C MET A 157 -18.87 -10.29 12.91
N ALA A 158 -18.45 -9.29 13.70
CA ALA A 158 -19.23 -8.82 14.85
C ALA A 158 -20.39 -7.90 14.45
N MET A 159 -20.38 -7.33 13.23
CA MET A 159 -21.39 -6.37 12.77
C MET A 159 -22.74 -7.03 12.51
N PRO A 160 -23.87 -6.43 12.98
CA PRO A 160 -25.21 -6.87 12.66
C PRO A 160 -25.45 -7.06 11.15
N SER A 161 -25.02 -6.10 10.32
CA SER A 161 -25.17 -6.14 8.86
C SER A 161 -24.44 -7.30 8.18
N MET A 162 -23.52 -7.97 8.88
CA MET A 162 -22.75 -9.08 8.35
C MET A 162 -23.31 -10.46 8.72
N ARG A 163 -24.33 -10.52 9.59
CA ARG A 163 -24.84 -11.79 10.15
C ARG A 163 -25.63 -12.61 9.15
N THR A 164 -26.62 -12.00 8.49
CA THR A 164 -27.50 -12.70 7.56
C THR A 164 -27.12 -12.41 6.11
N GLU A 165 -27.51 -13.29 5.19
CA GLU A 165 -27.26 -13.07 3.76
C GLU A 165 -28.00 -11.83 3.24
N ALA A 166 -29.24 -11.63 3.68
CA ALA A 166 -30.04 -10.48 3.30
C ALA A 166 -29.38 -9.16 3.74
N ASP A 167 -28.85 -9.11 4.97
CA ASP A 167 -28.18 -7.90 5.47
C ASP A 167 -26.84 -7.66 4.76
N ARG A 168 -26.06 -8.72 4.50
CA ARG A 168 -24.81 -8.61 3.72
C ARG A 168 -25.06 -8.10 2.31
N ARG A 169 -26.19 -8.50 1.70
CA ARG A 169 -26.61 -8.02 0.39
C ARG A 169 -26.78 -6.51 0.37
N LEU A 170 -27.34 -5.92 1.43
CA LEU A 170 -27.49 -4.45 1.53
C LEU A 170 -26.14 -3.74 1.47
N VAL A 171 -25.12 -4.27 2.15
CA VAL A 171 -23.77 -3.69 2.09
C VAL A 171 -23.18 -3.85 0.69
N LEU A 172 -23.32 -5.03 0.06
CA LEU A 172 -22.84 -5.28 -1.30
C LEU A 172 -23.50 -4.35 -2.34
N ASP A 173 -24.80 -4.11 -2.22
CA ASP A 173 -25.56 -3.26 -3.15
C ASP A 173 -25.15 -1.78 -3.07
N LEU A 174 -24.47 -1.38 -1.98
CA LEU A 174 -23.91 -0.03 -1.80
C LEU A 174 -22.45 0.10 -2.27
N LEU A 175 -21.78 -1.01 -2.58
CA LEU A 175 -20.42 -0.97 -3.12
C LEU A 175 -20.42 -0.56 -4.60
N PRO A 176 -19.31 0.02 -5.10
CA PRO A 176 -19.12 0.21 -6.53
C PRO A 176 -19.35 -1.11 -7.30
N PRO A 177 -20.09 -1.10 -8.43
CA PRO A 177 -20.47 -2.33 -9.13
C PRO A 177 -19.28 -3.23 -9.52
N ALA A 178 -18.12 -2.63 -9.83
CA ALA A 178 -16.90 -3.36 -10.14
C ALA A 178 -16.38 -4.18 -8.94
N ILE A 179 -16.50 -3.66 -7.72
CA ILE A 179 -16.10 -4.34 -6.48
C ILE A 179 -17.16 -5.38 -6.13
N ALA A 180 -18.44 -4.97 -6.07
CA ALA A 180 -19.55 -5.85 -5.70
C ALA A 180 -19.62 -7.10 -6.57
N GLY A 181 -19.47 -6.96 -7.88
CA GLY A 181 -19.50 -8.06 -8.84
C GLY A 181 -18.28 -9.00 -8.78
N ALA A 182 -17.19 -8.57 -8.14
CA ALA A 182 -15.98 -9.37 -7.96
C ALA A 182 -15.97 -10.17 -6.64
N VAL A 183 -16.88 -9.87 -5.71
CA VAL A 183 -16.97 -10.60 -4.44
C VAL A 183 -17.43 -12.04 -4.67
N PRO A 184 -16.65 -13.05 -4.27
CA PRO A 184 -17.08 -14.45 -4.37
C PRO A 184 -18.30 -14.72 -3.50
N HIS A 185 -19.36 -15.24 -4.12
CA HIS A 185 -20.56 -15.60 -3.38
C HIS A 185 -20.34 -16.90 -2.58
N HIS A 186 -20.58 -16.83 -1.28
CA HIS A 186 -20.56 -18.00 -0.39
C HIS A 186 -21.81 -18.04 0.50
N PRO A 187 -22.44 -19.23 0.68
CA PRO A 187 -23.57 -19.38 1.59
C PRO A 187 -23.14 -19.29 3.06
N VAL A 188 -21.88 -19.57 3.37
CA VAL A 188 -21.31 -19.46 4.72
C VAL A 188 -20.89 -18.02 4.97
N ALA A 189 -21.47 -17.38 5.99
CA ALA A 189 -21.24 -15.97 6.32
C ALA A 189 -19.74 -15.63 6.46
N ALA A 190 -18.98 -16.43 7.21
CA ALA A 190 -17.55 -16.22 7.40
C ALA A 190 -16.76 -16.23 6.08
N LEU A 191 -17.06 -17.17 5.18
CA LEU A 191 -16.38 -17.23 3.88
C LEU A 191 -16.77 -16.06 2.98
N HIS A 192 -18.04 -15.63 3.04
CA HIS A 192 -18.51 -14.48 2.26
C HIS A 192 -17.90 -13.17 2.75
N VAL A 193 -17.84 -12.95 4.07
CA VAL A 193 -17.19 -11.78 4.67
C VAL A 193 -15.70 -11.76 4.38
N HIS A 194 -15.04 -12.93 4.44
CA HIS A 194 -13.63 -13.04 4.05
C HIS A 194 -13.42 -12.68 2.57
N GLY A 195 -14.24 -13.23 1.66
CA GLY A 195 -14.21 -12.91 0.23
C GLY A 195 -14.42 -11.42 -0.04
N LEU A 196 -15.42 -10.81 0.62
CA LEU A 196 -15.68 -9.37 0.55
C LEU A 196 -14.46 -8.54 1.00
N LEU A 197 -13.88 -8.86 2.16
CA LEU A 197 -12.72 -8.15 2.68
C LEU A 197 -11.53 -8.24 1.72
N GLN A 198 -11.21 -9.45 1.23
CA GLN A 198 -10.12 -9.66 0.26
C GLN A 198 -10.35 -8.87 -1.03
N THR A 199 -11.56 -8.92 -1.60
CA THR A 199 -11.88 -8.12 -2.78
C THR A 199 -11.70 -6.62 -2.50
N CYS A 200 -12.17 -6.08 -1.37
CA CYS A 200 -11.96 -4.68 -1.03
C CYS A 200 -10.49 -4.29 -0.81
N LEU A 201 -9.63 -5.24 -0.42
CA LEU A 201 -8.19 -5.04 -0.32
C LEU A 201 -7.51 -5.00 -1.70
N GLU A 202 -8.02 -5.75 -2.67
CA GLU A 202 -7.46 -5.80 -4.02
C GLU A 202 -7.78 -4.56 -4.86
N TYR A 203 -8.97 -3.98 -4.67
CA TYR A 203 -9.47 -2.84 -5.45
C TYR A 203 -8.97 -1.49 -4.93
N GLU A 204 -8.71 -0.56 -5.85
CA GLU A 204 -8.43 0.83 -5.51
C GLU A 204 -9.62 1.44 -4.74
N HIS A 205 -9.35 2.10 -3.61
CA HIS A 205 -10.35 2.62 -2.66
C HIS A 205 -11.36 1.59 -2.08
N GLY A 206 -11.14 0.28 -2.24
CA GLY A 206 -12.13 -0.72 -1.83
C GLY A 206 -12.45 -0.73 -0.33
N LEU A 207 -11.45 -0.56 0.55
CA LEU A 207 -11.69 -0.40 1.99
C LEU A 207 -12.44 0.88 2.34
N THR A 208 -12.19 1.97 1.62
CA THR A 208 -12.92 3.23 1.78
C THR A 208 -14.38 3.06 1.38
N ALA A 209 -14.64 2.39 0.25
CA ALA A 209 -15.99 2.08 -0.21
C ALA A 209 -16.73 1.16 0.78
N LEU A 210 -16.04 0.14 1.31
CA LEU A 210 -16.59 -0.75 2.33
C LEU A 210 -16.93 0.01 3.63
N SER A 211 -16.02 0.84 4.13
CA SER A 211 -16.26 1.68 5.31
C SER A 211 -17.48 2.58 5.11
N HIS A 212 -17.60 3.23 3.94
CA HIS A 212 -18.75 4.07 3.62
C HIS A 212 -20.07 3.29 3.57
N ALA A 213 -20.08 2.12 2.92
CA ALA A 213 -21.25 1.24 2.87
C ALA A 213 -21.67 0.78 4.28
N LEU A 214 -20.71 0.41 5.12
CA LEU A 214 -20.94 0.04 6.51
C LEU A 214 -21.51 1.19 7.35
N HIS A 215 -20.95 2.40 7.24
CA HIS A 215 -21.49 3.60 7.90
C HIS A 215 -22.94 3.85 7.50
N THR A 216 -23.28 3.63 6.23
CA THR A 216 -24.64 3.82 5.72
C THR A 216 -25.63 2.82 6.33
N VAL A 217 -25.23 1.56 6.53
CA VAL A 217 -26.12 0.49 7.03
C VAL A 217 -26.18 0.45 8.55
N GLU A 218 -25.04 0.60 9.24
CA GLU A 218 -24.94 0.52 10.70
C GLU A 218 -25.29 1.84 11.40
N GLY A 219 -25.22 2.96 10.67
CA GLY A 219 -25.40 4.31 11.19
C GLY A 219 -24.16 4.88 11.89
N GLU A 220 -24.10 6.22 11.93
CA GLU A 220 -23.01 6.94 12.59
C GLU A 220 -22.98 6.69 14.10
N GLY A 221 -21.80 6.54 14.68
CA GLY A 221 -21.59 6.45 16.13
C GLY A 221 -21.76 5.04 16.74
N SER A 222 -21.98 4.00 15.92
CA SER A 222 -21.93 2.60 16.38
C SER A 222 -20.54 2.27 16.95
N THR A 223 -20.47 1.61 18.11
CA THR A 223 -19.20 1.19 18.73
C THR A 223 -18.41 0.24 17.84
N LEU A 224 -19.10 -0.59 17.06
CA LEU A 224 -18.48 -1.49 16.09
C LEU A 224 -17.92 -0.71 14.89
N MET A 225 -18.62 0.33 14.44
CA MET A 225 -18.14 1.19 13.37
C MET A 225 -16.91 2.00 13.80
N ASN A 226 -16.93 2.55 15.02
CA ASN A 226 -15.76 3.19 15.62
C ASN A 226 -14.56 2.23 15.69
N ARG A 227 -14.78 0.95 15.98
CA ARG A 227 -13.73 -0.08 15.96
C ARG A 227 -13.18 -0.31 14.54
N ILE A 228 -14.05 -0.41 13.53
CA ILE A 228 -13.59 -0.51 12.13
C ILE A 228 -12.79 0.73 11.74
N ASP A 229 -13.30 1.93 12.01
CA ASP A 229 -12.58 3.17 11.72
C ASP A 229 -11.23 3.22 12.45
N THR A 230 -11.19 2.73 13.70
CA THR A 230 -9.94 2.58 14.45
C THR A 230 -9.02 1.60 13.73
N LEU A 231 -9.46 0.41 13.35
CA LEU A 231 -8.59 -0.55 12.65
C LEU A 231 -8.09 -0.03 11.29
N LEU A 232 -8.91 0.76 10.59
CA LEU A 232 -8.52 1.43 9.35
C LEU A 232 -7.58 2.64 9.58
N ARG A 233 -7.57 3.23 10.79
CA ARG A 233 -6.73 4.38 11.18
C ARG A 233 -5.46 4.00 11.97
N THR A 234 -5.49 2.96 12.81
CA THR A 234 -4.65 2.83 14.03
C THR A 234 -3.51 1.81 13.93
N GLU A 235 -3.06 1.47 12.73
CA GLU A 235 -1.67 1.00 12.56
C GLU A 235 -0.71 2.19 12.35
N GLY A 236 -0.82 3.19 13.24
CA GLY A 236 0.02 4.37 13.33
C GLY A 236 0.94 4.33 14.55
#